data_AF-A0A6B1EV86-F1
#
_entry.id   AF-A0A6B1EV86-F1
#
_cell.length_a   1.000
_cell.length_b   1.000
_cell.length_c   1.000
_cell.angle_alpha   90.00
_cell.angle_beta   90.00
_cell.angle_gamma   90.00
#
_symmetry.space_group_name_H-M   'P 1'
#
loop_
_entity.id
_entity.type
_entity.pdbx_description
1 polymer ?
#
loop_
_entity_poly.entity_id
_entity_poly.type
_entity_poly.pdbx_seq_one_letter_code
_entity_poly.pdbx_strand_id
1 'polypeptide(L)'
;MSWIDNIQPPFCRWSSRTSALESALRHKLFNDMKLTDKRRNDIDVIINATELRTGSAFRFGSKKSECWRFGRIAENEVQVAQAVAASAAYPAILPAIDRRFTFLKNNSEQFSDRVILTDGGVYDNLGITCIEPERSSGCDYLICCNAGQGILSNHIHPYWWVSRIKRSFESVFRKVQDQGNQRLHNHAVSGTLKGFILSYLGQNDDRITLPDLVPREDVWNYPTDFFAMNEEYIERLAKRGEQLTRWLIARYTPEL
;
A
#
# COMPACT_ATOMS: atom_id res chain seq x y z
N MET A 1 -12.09 23.66 -20.57
CA MET A 1 -11.12 22.66 -20.10
C MET A 1 -11.40 21.24 -20.62
N SER A 2 -12.19 21.04 -21.70
CA SER A 2 -12.62 19.69 -22.15
C SER A 2 -11.85 19.10 -23.35
N TRP A 3 -10.92 19.83 -23.96
CA TRP A 3 -10.19 19.31 -25.14
C TRP A 3 -9.13 18.25 -24.79
N ILE A 4 -8.67 18.22 -23.54
CA ILE A 4 -7.65 17.26 -23.05
C ILE A 4 -8.30 15.90 -22.76
N ASP A 5 -9.58 15.87 -22.35
CA ASP A 5 -10.27 14.65 -21.92
C ASP A 5 -10.42 13.60 -23.04
N ASN A 6 -10.41 14.05 -24.31
CA ASN A 6 -10.54 13.19 -25.49
C ASN A 6 -9.18 12.76 -26.09
N ILE A 7 -8.05 13.24 -25.55
CA ILE A 7 -6.73 12.84 -26.03
C ILE A 7 -6.37 11.53 -25.32
N GLN A 8 -6.70 10.41 -25.96
CA GLN A 8 -6.19 9.11 -25.56
C GLN A 8 -4.83 8.89 -26.22
N PRO A 9 -3.72 8.80 -25.45
CA PRO A 9 -2.42 8.51 -26.05
C PRO A 9 -2.51 7.17 -26.79
N PRO A 10 -2.16 7.11 -28.07
CA PRO A 10 -2.45 5.93 -28.91
C PRO A 10 -1.70 4.68 -28.46
N PHE A 11 -0.58 4.85 -27.74
CA PHE A 11 0.28 3.77 -27.29
C PHE A 11 0.38 3.72 -25.77
N CYS A 12 0.53 2.51 -25.23
CA CYS A 12 0.90 2.31 -23.83
C CYS A 12 2.33 2.79 -23.62
N ARG A 13 2.61 3.40 -22.47
CA ARG A 13 3.99 3.70 -22.07
C ARG A 13 4.66 2.41 -21.61
N TRP A 14 5.53 1.86 -22.45
CA TRP A 14 6.24 0.62 -22.18
C TRP A 14 7.47 0.81 -21.27
N SER A 15 8.12 1.99 -21.34
CA SER A 15 9.35 2.28 -20.61
C SER A 15 9.22 3.52 -19.71
N SER A 16 9.64 3.39 -18.46
CA SER A 16 9.68 4.42 -17.43
C SER A 16 10.59 3.99 -16.26
N ARG A 17 10.81 4.88 -15.28
CA ARG A 17 11.50 4.52 -14.03
C ARG A 17 10.80 3.37 -13.29
N THR A 18 9.47 3.29 -13.38
CA THR A 18 8.68 2.26 -12.73
C THR A 18 8.79 0.91 -13.43
N SER A 19 8.92 0.87 -14.76
CA SER A 19 9.21 -0.38 -15.47
C SER A 19 10.64 -0.85 -15.23
N ALA A 20 11.59 0.07 -14.99
CA ALA A 20 12.93 -0.29 -14.54
C ALA A 20 12.90 -0.89 -13.12
N LEU A 21 12.09 -0.33 -12.21
CA LEU A 21 11.84 -0.92 -10.88
C LEU A 21 11.22 -2.32 -11.00
N GLU A 22 10.17 -2.49 -11.81
CA GLU A 22 9.54 -3.79 -12.11
C GLU A 22 10.59 -4.81 -12.57
N SER A 23 11.43 -4.45 -13.55
CA SER A 23 12.50 -5.31 -14.05
C SER A 23 13.54 -5.65 -12.97
N ALA A 24 13.95 -4.68 -12.15
CA ALA A 24 14.88 -4.92 -11.05
C ALA A 24 14.29 -5.88 -10.00
N LEU A 25 13.02 -5.70 -9.62
CA LEU A 25 12.31 -6.60 -8.70
C LEU A 25 12.18 -8.01 -9.28
N ARG A 26 11.85 -8.13 -10.57
CA ARG A 26 11.78 -9.41 -11.28
C ARG A 26 13.14 -10.11 -11.28
N HIS A 27 14.22 -9.44 -11.67
CA HIS A 27 15.53 -10.08 -11.80
C HIS A 27 16.24 -10.35 -10.48
N LYS A 28 16.00 -9.54 -9.43
CA LYS A 28 16.74 -9.64 -8.18
C LYS A 28 16.01 -10.39 -7.07
N LEU A 29 14.68 -10.37 -7.06
CA LEU A 29 13.89 -10.86 -5.91
C LEU A 29 12.87 -11.92 -6.29
N PHE A 30 12.05 -11.67 -7.32
CA PHE A 30 10.84 -12.47 -7.56
C PHE A 30 10.95 -13.46 -8.73
N ASN A 31 11.95 -13.34 -9.59
CA ASN A 31 12.03 -14.07 -10.86
C ASN A 31 10.69 -13.96 -11.61
N ASP A 32 10.18 -15.06 -12.17
CA ASP A 32 8.91 -15.11 -12.88
C ASP A 32 7.71 -15.49 -11.99
N MET A 33 7.85 -15.32 -10.66
CA MET A 33 6.80 -15.68 -9.70
C MET A 33 5.50 -14.95 -10.00
N LYS A 34 4.42 -15.72 -10.14
CA LYS A 34 3.04 -15.24 -10.32
C LYS A 34 2.36 -15.07 -8.97
N LEU A 35 1.36 -14.21 -8.90
CA LEU A 35 0.50 -14.09 -7.72
C LEU A 35 -0.25 -15.39 -7.40
N THR A 36 -0.47 -16.26 -8.38
CA THR A 36 -1.15 -17.55 -8.19
C THR A 36 -0.22 -18.66 -7.72
N ASP A 37 1.10 -18.43 -7.69
CA ASP A 37 2.06 -19.44 -7.25
C ASP A 37 1.92 -19.78 -5.76
N LYS A 38 2.31 -21.00 -5.41
CA LYS A 38 2.21 -21.54 -4.05
C LYS A 38 3.06 -20.72 -3.08
N ARG A 39 2.51 -20.43 -1.90
CA ARG A 39 3.17 -19.66 -0.83
C ARG A 39 3.37 -20.51 0.41
N ARG A 40 4.21 -20.00 1.31
CA ARG A 40 4.32 -20.55 2.67
C ARG A 40 2.96 -20.46 3.35
N ASN A 41 2.49 -21.60 3.87
CA ASN A 41 1.22 -21.75 4.58
C ASN A 41 -0.02 -21.27 3.78
N ASP A 42 0.07 -21.23 2.45
CA ASP A 42 -1.02 -20.80 1.56
C ASP A 42 -1.65 -19.46 1.96
N ILE A 43 -0.84 -18.53 2.48
CA ILE A 43 -1.28 -17.19 2.90
C ILE A 43 -1.85 -16.43 1.70
N ASP A 44 -3.04 -15.86 1.89
CA ASP A 44 -3.63 -14.94 0.93
C ASP A 44 -2.87 -13.62 0.92
N VAL A 45 -2.49 -13.17 -0.28
CA VAL A 45 -1.76 -11.92 -0.47
C VAL A 45 -2.59 -11.01 -1.35
N ILE A 46 -2.76 -9.76 -0.92
CA ILE A 46 -3.40 -8.70 -1.68
C ILE A 46 -2.43 -7.52 -1.70
N ILE A 47 -2.02 -7.10 -2.89
CA ILE A 47 -1.18 -5.93 -3.12
C ILE A 47 -2.07 -4.84 -3.72
N ASN A 48 -2.16 -3.71 -3.02
CA ASN A 48 -3.01 -2.59 -3.44
C ASN A 48 -2.27 -1.68 -4.44
N ALA A 49 -3.00 -1.27 -5.47
CA ALA A 49 -2.63 -0.21 -6.40
C ALA A 49 -3.86 0.70 -6.62
N THR A 50 -3.65 1.81 -7.30
CA THR A 50 -4.73 2.75 -7.63
C THR A 50 -4.84 2.88 -9.14
N GLU A 51 -6.04 2.66 -9.69
CA GLU A 51 -6.31 2.99 -11.09
C GLU A 51 -6.59 4.50 -11.19
N LEU A 52 -5.63 5.21 -11.77
CA LEU A 52 -5.53 6.65 -11.73
C LEU A 52 -6.60 7.36 -12.57
N ARG A 53 -7.08 6.73 -13.65
CA ARG A 53 -8.12 7.34 -14.51
C ARG A 53 -9.46 7.44 -13.79
N THR A 54 -9.78 6.44 -12.97
CA THR A 54 -11.06 6.29 -12.28
C THR A 54 -11.00 6.61 -10.79
N GLY A 55 -9.79 6.77 -10.24
CA GLY A 55 -9.57 6.97 -8.81
C GLY A 55 -10.03 5.78 -7.97
N SER A 56 -9.95 4.57 -8.52
CA SER A 56 -10.47 3.36 -7.88
C SER A 56 -9.37 2.42 -7.40
N ALA A 57 -9.66 1.66 -6.35
CA ALA A 57 -8.79 0.58 -5.90
C ALA A 57 -8.62 -0.48 -7.00
N PHE A 58 -7.37 -0.76 -7.32
CA PHE A 58 -6.96 -1.91 -8.12
C PHE A 58 -6.21 -2.88 -7.22
N ARG A 59 -6.71 -4.10 -7.07
CA ARG A 59 -6.15 -5.07 -6.12
C ARG A 59 -5.55 -6.24 -6.87
N PHE A 60 -4.30 -6.52 -6.58
CA PHE A 60 -3.57 -7.67 -7.08
C PHE A 60 -3.57 -8.76 -6.03
N GLY A 61 -4.45 -9.76 -6.18
CA GLY A 61 -4.64 -10.80 -5.18
C GLY A 61 -4.15 -12.17 -5.64
N SER A 62 -3.73 -12.99 -4.68
CA SER A 62 -3.38 -14.40 -4.89
C SER A 62 -4.52 -15.19 -5.52
N LYS A 63 -5.74 -14.99 -5.01
CA LYS A 63 -6.96 -15.64 -5.49
C LYS A 63 -7.57 -14.97 -6.73
N LYS A 64 -7.49 -13.64 -6.78
CA LYS A 64 -8.05 -12.82 -7.87
C LYS A 64 -7.42 -11.44 -7.88
N SER A 65 -7.19 -10.89 -9.06
CA SER A 65 -6.87 -9.48 -9.24
C SER A 65 -8.07 -8.75 -9.83
N GLU A 66 -8.48 -7.63 -9.23
CA GLU A 66 -9.74 -6.98 -9.59
C GLU A 66 -9.75 -5.47 -9.35
N CYS A 67 -10.59 -4.80 -10.13
CA CYS A 67 -11.00 -3.42 -9.92
C CYS A 67 -12.51 -3.36 -10.08
N TRP A 68 -13.24 -2.74 -9.15
CA TRP A 68 -14.70 -2.71 -9.20
C TRP A 68 -15.27 -2.08 -10.49
N ARG A 69 -14.52 -1.17 -11.13
CA ARG A 69 -14.92 -0.55 -12.41
C ARG A 69 -14.80 -1.49 -13.60
N PHE A 70 -13.77 -2.35 -13.61
CA PHE A 70 -13.42 -3.21 -14.75
C PHE A 70 -13.83 -4.68 -14.57
N GLY A 71 -13.96 -5.15 -13.33
CA GLY A 71 -14.14 -6.56 -13.00
C GLY A 71 -12.82 -7.24 -12.61
N ARG A 72 -12.71 -8.54 -12.85
CA ARG A 72 -11.55 -9.37 -12.48
C ARG A 72 -10.66 -9.63 -13.69
N ILE A 73 -9.35 -9.78 -13.49
CA ILE A 73 -8.45 -10.23 -14.57
C ILE A 73 -8.75 -11.70 -14.91
N ALA A 74 -8.92 -12.03 -16.19
CA ALA A 74 -9.50 -13.29 -16.66
C ALA A 74 -8.74 -14.57 -16.24
N GLU A 75 -7.42 -14.50 -16.08
CA GLU A 75 -6.57 -15.67 -15.75
C GLU A 75 -5.69 -15.44 -14.52
N ASN A 76 -5.72 -14.22 -13.97
CA ASN A 76 -4.92 -13.80 -12.81
C ASN A 76 -3.40 -14.11 -12.89
N GLU A 77 -2.81 -14.24 -14.08
CA GLU A 77 -1.39 -14.56 -14.27
C GLU A 77 -0.41 -13.38 -14.03
N VAL A 78 -0.77 -12.45 -13.15
CA VAL A 78 0.04 -11.26 -12.88
C VAL A 78 1.31 -11.64 -12.10
N GLN A 79 2.46 -11.13 -12.54
CA GLN A 79 3.73 -11.31 -11.83
C GLN A 79 3.75 -10.53 -10.52
N VAL A 80 4.35 -11.12 -9.47
CA VAL A 80 4.53 -10.45 -8.17
C VAL A 80 5.31 -9.14 -8.35
N ALA A 81 6.39 -9.15 -9.15
CA ALA A 81 7.19 -7.97 -9.44
C ALA A 81 6.36 -6.81 -10.04
N GLN A 82 5.42 -7.12 -10.94
CA GLN A 82 4.53 -6.13 -11.55
C GLN A 82 3.56 -5.54 -10.52
N ALA A 83 2.94 -6.39 -9.69
CA ALA A 83 2.03 -5.94 -8.64
C ALA A 83 2.73 -5.04 -7.62
N VAL A 84 3.93 -5.43 -7.17
CA VAL A 84 4.76 -4.64 -6.23
C VAL A 84 5.18 -3.31 -6.87
N ALA A 85 5.65 -3.32 -8.12
CA ALA A 85 6.05 -2.09 -8.81
C ALA A 85 4.87 -1.12 -9.01
N ALA A 86 3.68 -1.63 -9.32
CA ALA A 86 2.47 -0.81 -9.40
C ALA A 86 2.13 -0.18 -8.04
N SER A 87 2.18 -0.99 -6.98
CA SER A 87 1.87 -0.58 -5.60
C SER A 87 2.84 0.46 -5.05
N ALA A 88 4.11 0.42 -5.48
CA ALA A 88 5.16 1.35 -5.07
C ALA A 88 5.33 2.57 -6.00
N ALA A 89 4.50 2.70 -7.04
CA ALA A 89 4.63 3.76 -8.06
C ALA A 89 4.17 5.13 -7.54
N TYR A 90 4.82 5.64 -6.48
CA TYR A 90 4.44 6.84 -5.77
C TYR A 90 4.42 8.07 -6.69
N PRO A 91 3.27 8.75 -6.89
CA PRO A 91 3.09 9.73 -7.97
C PRO A 91 4.12 10.86 -8.02
N ALA A 92 4.68 11.26 -6.87
CA ALA A 92 5.64 12.35 -6.82
C ALA A 92 7.02 11.97 -7.38
N ILE A 93 7.35 10.68 -7.47
CA ILE A 93 8.70 10.20 -7.82
C ILE A 93 8.66 9.13 -8.92
N LEU A 94 7.62 8.33 -9.03
CA LEU A 94 7.52 7.24 -9.99
C LEU A 94 6.33 7.44 -10.93
N PRO A 95 6.53 7.35 -12.26
CA PRO A 95 5.42 7.41 -13.19
C PRO A 95 4.48 6.20 -13.05
N ALA A 96 3.18 6.39 -13.27
CA ALA A 96 2.22 5.28 -13.25
C ALA A 96 2.55 4.16 -14.27
N ILE A 97 2.28 2.91 -13.92
CA ILE A 97 2.33 1.79 -14.86
C ILE A 97 1.16 1.91 -15.84
N ASP A 98 1.44 1.60 -17.09
CA ASP A 98 0.48 1.70 -18.18
C ASP A 98 0.41 0.36 -18.92
N ARG A 99 -0.71 -0.35 -18.73
CA ARG A 99 -0.86 -1.75 -19.13
C ARG A 99 -2.26 -2.03 -19.62
N ARG A 100 -2.37 -3.05 -20.46
CA ARG A 100 -3.63 -3.61 -20.91
C ARG A 100 -3.82 -4.97 -20.24
N PHE A 101 -5.03 -5.20 -19.72
CA PHE A 101 -5.42 -6.50 -19.19
C PHE A 101 -6.72 -6.95 -19.86
N THR A 102 -6.93 -8.26 -19.86
CA THR A 102 -8.22 -8.86 -20.20
C THR A 102 -9.01 -9.05 -18.91
N PHE A 103 -10.18 -8.41 -18.85
CA PHE A 103 -11.08 -8.42 -17.71
C PHE A 103 -12.30 -9.29 -17.99
N LEU A 104 -12.86 -9.87 -16.93
CA LEU A 104 -14.15 -10.52 -16.87
C LEU A 104 -15.15 -9.59 -16.17
N LYS A 105 -16.19 -9.19 -16.90
CA LYS A 105 -17.35 -8.45 -16.36
C LYS A 105 -18.55 -9.39 -16.23
N ASN A 106 -19.55 -9.00 -15.43
CA ASN A 106 -20.80 -9.72 -15.17
C ASN A 106 -21.25 -10.62 -16.36
N ASN A 107 -21.55 -11.89 -16.09
CA ASN A 107 -21.80 -12.97 -17.07
C ASN A 107 -20.57 -13.53 -17.82
N SER A 108 -19.36 -13.32 -17.29
CA SER A 108 -18.11 -13.86 -17.83
C SER A 108 -17.73 -13.33 -19.21
N GLU A 109 -18.23 -12.14 -19.58
CA GLU A 109 -17.80 -11.46 -20.81
C GLU A 109 -16.36 -10.98 -20.65
N GLN A 110 -15.50 -11.37 -21.60
CA GLN A 110 -14.12 -10.93 -21.66
C GLN A 110 -13.99 -9.68 -22.50
N PHE A 111 -13.32 -8.66 -21.96
CA PHE A 111 -12.96 -7.46 -22.72
C PHE A 111 -11.56 -7.00 -22.33
N SER A 112 -10.87 -6.36 -23.27
CA SER A 112 -9.50 -5.89 -23.05
C SER A 112 -9.48 -4.38 -22.87
N ASP A 113 -8.98 -3.89 -21.74
CA ASP A 113 -8.92 -2.45 -21.45
C ASP A 113 -7.58 -2.04 -20.85
N ARG A 114 -7.25 -0.77 -21.04
CA ARG A 114 -6.02 -0.14 -20.57
C ARG A 114 -6.25 0.49 -19.21
N VAL A 115 -5.34 0.20 -18.28
CA VAL A 115 -5.32 0.77 -16.93
C VAL A 115 -4.06 1.56 -16.68
N ILE A 116 -4.19 2.64 -15.91
CA ILE A 116 -3.07 3.47 -15.49
C ILE A 116 -2.93 3.29 -13.98
N LEU A 117 -1.93 2.53 -13.55
CA LEU A 117 -1.77 2.09 -12.18
C LEU A 117 -0.70 2.90 -11.46
N THR A 118 -1.04 3.44 -10.29
CA THR A 118 -0.10 4.12 -9.40
C THR A 118 -0.15 3.51 -8.01
N ASP A 119 0.63 4.07 -7.11
CA ASP A 119 0.79 3.63 -5.74
C ASP A 119 -0.54 3.34 -5.03
N GLY A 120 -0.58 2.24 -4.28
CA GLY A 120 -1.78 1.80 -3.57
C GLY A 120 -2.22 2.77 -2.49
N GLY A 121 -1.27 3.49 -1.90
CA GLY A 121 -1.53 4.47 -0.87
C GLY A 121 -2.33 5.67 -1.35
N VAL A 122 -2.35 5.96 -2.66
CA VAL A 122 -3.20 7.03 -3.23
C VAL A 122 -4.68 6.78 -2.93
N TYR A 123 -5.09 5.50 -2.87
CA TYR A 123 -6.44 5.11 -2.51
C TYR A 123 -6.53 4.62 -1.06
N ASP A 124 -5.61 3.75 -0.62
CA ASP A 124 -5.64 3.10 0.69
C ASP A 124 -4.24 2.75 1.20
N ASN A 125 -3.63 3.70 1.92
CA ASN A 125 -2.25 3.57 2.43
C ASN A 125 -2.10 2.58 3.59
N LEU A 126 -3.16 2.32 4.35
CA LEU A 126 -3.13 1.34 5.44
C LEU A 126 -3.44 -0.08 4.95
N GLY A 127 -3.94 -0.21 3.72
CA GLY A 127 -4.31 -1.48 3.12
C GLY A 127 -5.51 -2.16 3.77
N ILE A 128 -6.33 -1.41 4.52
CA ILE A 128 -7.41 -1.97 5.34
C ILE A 128 -8.70 -2.16 4.53
N THR A 129 -8.90 -1.41 3.46
CA THR A 129 -10.17 -1.39 2.72
C THR A 129 -10.49 -2.71 2.02
N CYS A 130 -9.51 -3.59 1.81
CA CYS A 130 -9.77 -4.92 1.20
C CYS A 130 -10.27 -5.96 2.21
N ILE A 131 -9.97 -5.76 3.49
CA ILE A 131 -10.18 -6.71 4.60
C ILE A 131 -11.13 -6.18 5.67
N GLU A 132 -11.78 -5.05 5.38
CA GLU A 132 -12.85 -4.54 6.22
C GLU A 132 -14.05 -5.51 6.20
N PRO A 133 -14.75 -5.67 7.34
CA PRO A 133 -15.85 -6.64 7.49
C PRO A 133 -16.95 -6.55 6.43
N GLU A 134 -17.19 -5.35 5.87
CA GLU A 134 -18.18 -5.12 4.81
C GLU A 134 -17.76 -5.71 3.45
N ARG A 135 -16.46 -6.00 3.27
CA ARG A 135 -15.87 -6.41 1.98
C ARG A 135 -15.23 -7.79 2.02
N SER A 136 -14.74 -8.21 3.18
CA SER A 136 -14.24 -9.57 3.40
C SER A 136 -15.09 -10.30 4.42
N SER A 137 -15.63 -11.46 4.06
CA SER A 137 -16.27 -12.36 5.00
C SER A 137 -15.21 -12.99 5.91
N GLY A 138 -15.24 -12.71 7.21
CA GLY A 138 -14.56 -13.52 8.23
C GLY A 138 -13.24 -12.99 8.78
N CYS A 139 -12.98 -11.68 8.73
CA CYS A 139 -11.86 -11.09 9.46
C CYS A 139 -12.31 -10.76 10.91
N ASP A 140 -11.85 -11.56 11.88
CA ASP A 140 -12.15 -11.34 13.31
C ASP A 140 -11.21 -10.29 13.93
N TYR A 141 -9.93 -10.38 13.57
CA TYR A 141 -8.86 -9.55 14.10
C TYR A 141 -8.04 -8.94 12.99
N LEU A 142 -7.62 -7.69 13.17
CA LEU A 142 -6.82 -6.97 12.19
C LEU A 142 -5.50 -6.47 12.79
N ILE A 143 -4.38 -6.82 12.18
CA ILE A 143 -3.08 -6.23 12.50
C ILE A 143 -2.68 -5.30 11.35
N CYS A 144 -2.62 -4.00 11.63
CA CYS A 144 -2.23 -2.96 10.71
C CYS A 144 -0.84 -2.41 11.09
N CYS A 145 0.10 -2.47 10.16
CA CYS A 145 1.45 -1.94 10.34
C CYS A 145 1.57 -0.59 9.62
N ASN A 146 2.01 0.43 10.33
CA ASN A 146 2.14 1.79 9.81
C ASN A 146 3.58 2.29 10.00
N ALA A 147 4.26 2.54 8.88
CA ALA A 147 5.62 3.09 8.84
C ALA A 147 5.68 4.60 8.54
N GLY A 148 4.57 5.31 8.70
CA GLY A 148 4.48 6.75 8.43
C GLY A 148 5.36 7.59 9.36
N GLN A 149 5.83 8.72 8.86
CA GLN A 149 6.76 9.65 9.54
C GLN A 149 6.07 10.60 10.54
N GLY A 150 4.75 10.47 10.74
CA GLY A 150 3.98 11.35 11.62
C GLY A 150 3.80 12.76 11.08
N ILE A 151 4.14 13.77 11.90
CA ILE A 151 3.96 15.19 11.56
C ILE A 151 5.02 15.61 10.55
N LEU A 152 4.59 16.24 9.45
CA LEU A 152 5.52 16.73 8.45
C LEU A 152 6.46 17.80 9.04
N SER A 153 7.75 17.74 8.69
CA SER A 153 8.76 18.69 9.17
C SER A 153 8.42 20.15 8.87
N ASN A 154 8.75 21.06 9.79
CA ASN A 154 8.57 22.51 9.60
C ASN A 154 9.72 23.17 8.82
N HIS A 155 10.80 22.42 8.54
CA HIS A 155 12.02 22.93 7.90
C HIS A 155 11.87 23.14 6.39
N ILE A 156 10.86 22.55 5.75
CA ILE A 156 10.65 22.62 4.29
C ILE A 156 9.71 23.79 3.98
N HIS A 157 10.24 24.82 3.32
CA HIS A 157 9.44 25.91 2.72
C HIS A 157 9.14 25.59 1.25
N PRO A 158 7.90 25.21 0.88
CA PRO A 158 7.57 24.88 -0.51
C PRO A 158 7.46 26.14 -1.36
N TYR A 159 8.60 26.64 -1.86
CA TYR A 159 8.67 27.91 -2.60
C TYR A 159 8.22 27.76 -4.07
N TRP A 160 8.67 26.73 -4.77
CA TRP A 160 8.39 26.52 -6.20
C TRP A 160 7.07 25.78 -6.42
N TRP A 161 6.45 25.97 -7.59
CA TRP A 161 5.16 25.34 -7.92
C TRP A 161 5.15 23.82 -7.71
N VAL A 162 6.19 23.11 -8.19
CA VAL A 162 6.31 21.65 -8.00
C VAL A 162 6.38 21.28 -6.51
N SER A 163 7.17 22.03 -5.72
CA SER A 163 7.30 21.79 -4.28
C SER A 163 5.99 22.04 -3.53
N ARG A 164 5.19 23.03 -3.96
CA ARG A 164 3.86 23.30 -3.41
C ARG A 164 2.90 22.16 -3.71
N ILE A 165 2.85 21.69 -4.96
CA ILE A 165 1.99 20.56 -5.32
C ILE A 165 2.38 19.30 -4.54
N LYS A 166 3.67 18.97 -4.47
CA LYS A 166 4.15 17.84 -3.68
C LYS A 166 3.71 17.96 -2.22
N ARG A 167 3.92 19.13 -1.60
CA ARG A 167 3.58 19.35 -0.20
C ARG A 167 2.07 19.33 0.06
N SER A 168 1.27 19.86 -0.86
CA SER A 168 -0.19 19.78 -0.81
C SER A 168 -0.66 18.33 -0.91
N PHE A 169 -0.11 17.55 -1.84
CA PHE A 169 -0.39 16.13 -1.97
C PHE A 169 -0.05 15.37 -0.68
N GLU A 170 1.18 15.52 -0.15
CA GLU A 170 1.58 14.91 1.13
C GLU A 170 0.62 15.25 2.29
N SER A 171 0.12 16.48 2.33
CA SER A 171 -0.79 16.93 3.38
C SER A 171 -2.17 16.28 3.28
N VAL A 172 -2.73 16.21 2.07
CA VAL A 172 -4.02 15.54 1.81
C VAL A 172 -3.88 14.03 2.03
N PHE A 173 -2.81 13.44 1.49
CA PHE A 173 -2.49 12.01 1.61
C PHE A 173 -2.42 11.58 3.08
N ARG A 174 -1.69 12.33 3.91
CA ARG A 174 -1.64 12.08 5.36
C ARG A 174 -3.01 12.17 6.01
N LYS A 175 -3.83 13.17 5.63
CA LYS A 175 -5.17 13.33 6.21
C LYS A 175 -6.09 12.15 5.88
N VAL A 176 -5.98 11.58 4.68
CA VAL A 176 -6.70 10.35 4.30
C VAL A 176 -6.21 9.16 5.13
N GLN A 177 -4.92 9.05 5.39
CA GLN A 177 -4.37 8.02 6.27
C GLN A 177 -4.92 8.14 7.72
N ASP A 178 -5.00 9.36 8.27
CA ASP A 178 -5.60 9.59 9.58
C ASP A 178 -7.08 9.14 9.64
N GLN A 179 -7.83 9.34 8.55
CA GLN A 179 -9.20 8.82 8.44
C GLN A 179 -9.22 7.28 8.44
N GLY A 180 -8.25 6.63 7.81
CA GLY A 180 -8.09 5.17 7.90
C GLY A 180 -7.92 4.69 9.34
N ASN A 181 -7.07 5.35 10.13
CA ASN A 181 -6.91 5.04 11.56
C ASN A 181 -8.23 5.21 12.33
N GLN A 182 -8.97 6.29 12.08
CA GLN A 182 -10.27 6.51 12.72
C GLN A 182 -11.27 5.40 12.37
N ARG A 183 -11.25 4.90 11.13
CA ARG A 183 -12.12 3.79 10.70
C ARG A 183 -11.83 2.50 11.45
N LEU A 184 -10.56 2.20 11.73
CA LEU A 184 -10.17 1.05 12.57
C LEU A 184 -10.79 1.14 13.97
N HIS A 185 -10.66 2.30 14.61
CA HIS A 185 -11.30 2.53 15.91
C HIS A 185 -12.82 2.40 15.84
N ASN A 186 -13.45 2.92 14.79
CA ASN A 186 -14.90 2.80 14.61
C ASN A 186 -15.33 1.33 14.44
N HIS A 187 -14.56 0.51 13.72
CA HIS A 187 -14.85 -0.93 13.56
C HIS A 187 -14.78 -1.70 14.88
N ALA A 188 -13.84 -1.34 15.76
CA ALA A 188 -13.74 -1.92 17.09
C ALA A 188 -14.90 -1.48 17.99
N VAL A 189 -15.23 -0.18 17.99
CA VAL A 189 -16.33 0.37 18.80
C VAL A 189 -17.69 -0.18 18.35
N SER A 190 -17.88 -0.41 17.06
CA SER A 190 -19.13 -0.99 16.53
C SER A 190 -19.23 -2.51 16.71
N GLY A 191 -18.17 -3.17 17.21
CA GLY A 191 -18.13 -4.63 17.36
C GLY A 191 -18.03 -5.41 16.05
N THR A 192 -17.73 -4.74 14.93
CA THR A 192 -17.54 -5.40 13.62
C THR A 192 -16.21 -6.15 13.52
N LEU A 193 -15.22 -5.74 14.30
CA LEU A 193 -13.99 -6.50 14.56
C LEU A 193 -13.95 -6.87 16.05
N LYS A 194 -13.48 -8.07 16.39
CA LYS A 194 -13.25 -8.48 17.78
C LYS A 194 -12.12 -7.67 18.42
N GLY A 195 -11.11 -7.33 17.62
CA GLY A 195 -10.01 -6.47 18.02
C GLY A 195 -9.14 -6.06 16.84
N PHE A 196 -8.30 -5.05 17.05
CA PHE A 196 -7.28 -4.68 16.08
C PHE A 196 -6.02 -4.17 16.78
N ILE A 197 -4.89 -4.32 16.10
CA ILE A 197 -3.58 -3.81 16.50
C ILE A 197 -3.10 -2.85 15.43
N LEU A 198 -2.76 -1.62 15.83
CA LEU A 198 -2.11 -0.65 14.95
C LEU A 198 -0.66 -0.47 15.41
N SER A 199 0.25 -1.22 14.81
CA SER A 199 1.69 -1.11 15.07
C SER A 199 2.26 0.07 14.29
N TYR A 200 2.49 1.18 14.98
CA TYR A 200 2.93 2.43 14.38
C TYR A 200 4.35 2.76 14.81
N LEU A 201 5.30 2.80 13.88
CA LEU A 201 6.71 3.07 14.19
C LEU A 201 6.91 4.42 14.90
N GLY A 202 6.09 5.42 14.56
CA GLY A 202 6.09 6.74 15.18
C GLY A 202 5.32 6.84 16.50
N GLN A 203 4.87 5.72 17.10
CA GLN A 203 4.19 5.73 18.40
C GLN A 203 5.09 6.34 19.48
N ASN A 204 4.50 7.14 20.38
CA ASN A 204 5.23 7.71 21.51
C ASN A 204 5.55 6.60 22.54
N ASP A 205 6.79 6.59 23.00
CA ASP A 205 7.35 5.59 23.91
C ASP A 205 6.93 5.81 25.37
N ASP A 206 6.45 7.02 25.75
CA ASP A 206 6.09 7.39 27.14
C ASP A 206 5.12 6.41 27.83
N ARG A 207 4.30 5.70 27.04
CA ARG A 207 3.28 4.77 27.53
C ARG A 207 3.66 3.31 27.35
N ILE A 208 4.85 3.03 26.83
CA ILE A 208 5.34 1.69 26.52
C ILE A 208 6.26 1.24 27.64
N THR A 209 5.94 0.10 28.25
CA THR A 209 6.75 -0.47 29.32
C THR A 209 7.42 -1.74 28.79
N LEU A 210 8.57 -1.56 28.15
CA LEU A 210 9.41 -2.65 27.64
C LEU A 210 10.90 -2.31 27.90
N PRO A 211 11.65 -3.14 28.67
CA PRO A 211 13.01 -2.80 29.11
C PRO A 211 14.05 -2.59 28.01
N ASP A 212 13.88 -3.20 26.83
CA ASP A 212 14.84 -3.15 25.72
C ASP A 212 14.26 -2.50 24.46
N LEU A 213 13.23 -1.66 24.62
CA LEU A 213 12.56 -0.97 23.52
C LEU A 213 13.56 -0.20 22.64
N VAL A 214 13.56 -0.47 21.34
CA VAL A 214 14.24 0.39 20.37
C VAL A 214 13.47 1.72 20.33
N PRO A 215 14.08 2.85 20.69
CA PRO A 215 13.38 4.13 20.80
C PRO A 215 12.76 4.61 19.49
N ARG A 216 11.78 5.51 19.58
CA ARG A 216 11.14 6.13 18.42
C ARG A 216 12.13 6.97 17.63
N GLU A 217 12.93 7.78 18.31
CA GLU A 217 13.95 8.69 17.76
C GLU A 217 14.94 8.00 16.84
N ASP A 218 15.17 6.71 17.10
CA ASP A 218 16.13 5.87 16.41
C ASP A 218 15.69 5.44 15.02
N VAL A 219 14.38 5.42 14.75
CA VAL A 219 13.83 4.90 13.50
C VAL A 219 12.89 5.85 12.77
N TRP A 220 12.25 6.80 13.47
CA TRP A 220 11.11 7.53 12.94
C TRP A 220 11.44 8.44 11.76
N ASN A 221 12.71 8.84 11.60
CA ASN A 221 13.16 9.79 10.57
C ASN A 221 13.96 9.11 9.45
N TYR A 222 13.89 7.77 9.34
CA TYR A 222 14.56 7.09 8.23
C TYR A 222 13.94 7.53 6.89
N PRO A 223 14.74 7.98 5.89
CA PRO A 223 14.20 8.55 4.66
C PRO A 223 13.48 7.51 3.81
N THR A 224 12.41 7.94 3.12
CA THR A 224 11.74 7.13 2.09
C THR A 224 12.40 7.39 0.74
N ASP A 225 13.41 6.59 0.41
CA ASP A 225 14.12 6.65 -0.86
C ASP A 225 14.50 5.25 -1.38
N PHE A 226 15.27 5.21 -2.47
CA PHE A 226 15.73 3.96 -3.10
C PHE A 226 17.20 3.64 -2.77
N PHE A 227 17.84 4.36 -1.86
CA PHE A 227 19.19 4.00 -1.43
C PHE A 227 19.14 2.72 -0.60
N ALA A 228 20.21 1.94 -0.69
CA ALA A 228 20.32 0.73 0.10
C ALA A 228 20.31 1.09 1.60
N MET A 229 19.42 0.45 2.35
CA MET A 229 19.33 0.62 3.79
C MET A 229 20.52 -0.04 4.47
N ASN A 230 21.13 0.64 5.44
CA ASN A 230 22.15 0.06 6.31
C ASN A 230 21.53 -1.10 7.13
N GLU A 231 22.26 -2.20 7.29
CA GLU A 231 21.89 -3.34 8.13
C GLU A 231 21.42 -2.91 9.53
N GLU A 232 22.12 -1.94 10.15
CA GLU A 232 21.73 -1.42 11.46
C GLU A 232 20.31 -0.84 11.47
N TYR A 233 19.92 -0.12 10.41
CA TYR A 233 18.58 0.43 10.28
C TYR A 233 17.54 -0.66 10.01
N ILE A 234 17.88 -1.67 9.21
CA ILE A 234 17.02 -2.84 8.98
C ILE A 234 16.70 -3.53 10.32
N GLU A 235 17.74 -3.79 11.12
CA GLU A 235 17.60 -4.43 12.43
C GLU A 235 16.76 -3.58 13.40
N ARG A 236 17.03 -2.28 13.50
CA ARG A 236 16.29 -1.37 14.40
C ARG A 236 14.82 -1.24 14.01
N LEU A 237 14.53 -1.07 12.72
CA LEU A 237 13.15 -0.99 12.21
C LEU A 237 12.38 -2.30 12.46
N ALA A 238 13.00 -3.44 12.14
CA ALA A 238 12.39 -4.75 12.35
C ALA A 238 12.15 -5.02 13.84
N LYS A 239 13.17 -4.80 14.69
CA LYS A 239 13.09 -5.01 16.13
C LYS A 239 12.03 -4.13 16.78
N ARG A 240 11.99 -2.84 16.45
CA ARG A 240 10.94 -1.94 16.99
C ARG A 240 9.55 -2.38 16.54
N GLY A 241 9.37 -2.68 15.25
CA GLY A 241 8.09 -3.15 14.71
C GLY A 241 7.60 -4.41 15.42
N GLU A 242 8.48 -5.37 15.67
CA GLU A 242 8.18 -6.57 16.45
C GLU A 242 7.80 -6.23 17.90
N GLN A 243 8.62 -5.43 18.60
CA GLN A 243 8.40 -5.05 20.00
C GLN A 243 7.05 -4.35 20.20
N LEU A 244 6.74 -3.38 19.35
CA LEU A 244 5.46 -2.67 19.38
C LEU A 244 4.30 -3.62 19.14
N THR A 245 4.39 -4.47 18.11
CA THR A 245 3.32 -5.41 17.76
C THR A 245 3.05 -6.39 18.89
N ARG A 246 4.10 -7.00 19.46
CA ARG A 246 3.96 -7.94 20.60
C ARG A 246 3.39 -7.27 21.84
N TRP A 247 3.89 -6.09 22.19
CA TRP A 247 3.41 -5.35 23.34
C TRP A 247 1.93 -4.95 23.20
N LEU A 248 1.52 -4.50 22.00
CA LEU A 248 0.14 -4.15 21.70
C LEU A 248 -0.78 -5.38 21.76
N ILE A 249 -0.36 -6.53 21.19
CA ILE A 249 -1.11 -7.79 21.28
C ILE A 249 -1.34 -8.17 22.74
N ALA A 250 -0.26 -8.26 23.53
CA ALA A 250 -0.35 -8.67 24.94
C ALA A 250 -1.24 -7.75 25.78
N ARG A 251 -1.34 -6.46 25.42
CA ARG A 251 -2.11 -5.46 26.17
C ARG A 251 -3.57 -5.37 25.74
N TYR A 252 -3.86 -5.48 24.45
CA TYR A 252 -5.16 -5.12 23.88
C TYR A 252 -5.91 -6.30 23.26
N THR A 253 -5.21 -7.34 22.84
CA THR A 253 -5.80 -8.56 22.25
C THR A 253 -5.02 -9.80 22.71
N PRO A 254 -4.95 -10.10 24.02
CA PRO A 254 -4.14 -11.20 24.56
C PRO A 254 -4.58 -12.60 24.09
N GLU A 255 -5.73 -12.70 23.45
CA GLU A 255 -6.29 -13.93 22.88
C GLU A 255 -5.74 -14.30 21.48
N LEU A 256 -4.97 -13.42 20.85
CA LEU A 256 -4.22 -13.63 19.60
C LEU A 256 -2.85 -14.27 19.85
#